data_AF-A0A7X5VPK9-F1
#
_entry.id   AF-A0A7X5VPK9-F1
#
_cell.length_a   1.000
_cell.length_b   1.000
_cell.length_c   1.000
_cell.angle_alpha   90.00
_cell.angle_beta   90.00
_cell.angle_gamma   90.00
#
_symmetry.space_group_name_H-M   'P 1'
#
loop_
_entity.id
_entity.type
_entity.pdbx_description
1 polymer ?
#
loop_
_entity_poly.entity_id
_entity_poly.type
_entity_poly.pdbx_seq_one_letter_code
_entity_poly.pdbx_strand_id
1 'polypeptide(L)'
;MSSQGNQLRREAHAFARLLAGAAPAAAVLEAYLAAHRARPAAFRGTSFQRVLVSSASRSAFRARVADAYARMFDPAGPLRCKLVLMLAILETTPPAHRRLDAPIGGSPAAALLRLVLYGLRSVGSLILGVILFTPRRWFTREAD
;
A
#
# COMPACT_ATOMS: atom_id res chain seq x y z
N MET A 1 -14.65 -14.59 -14.15
CA MET A 1 -13.81 -14.18 -12.99
C MET A 1 -14.66 -13.39 -12.02
N SER A 2 -14.66 -13.73 -10.73
CA SER A 2 -15.45 -13.02 -9.71
C SER A 2 -14.97 -11.56 -9.58
N SER A 3 -15.90 -10.62 -9.34
CA SER A 3 -15.61 -9.20 -9.13
C SER A 3 -14.49 -8.97 -8.10
N GLN A 4 -14.48 -9.80 -7.05
CA GLN A 4 -13.47 -9.80 -6.00
C GLN A 4 -12.07 -10.18 -6.50
N GLY A 5 -11.94 -11.18 -7.38
CA GLY A 5 -10.65 -11.57 -7.95
C GLY A 5 -10.03 -10.45 -8.78
N ASN A 6 -10.84 -9.71 -9.54
CA ASN A 6 -10.39 -8.56 -10.32
C ASN A 6 -9.94 -7.40 -9.41
N GLN A 7 -10.63 -7.18 -8.29
CA GLN A 7 -10.23 -6.17 -7.31
C GLN A 7 -8.89 -6.49 -6.66
N LEU A 8 -8.69 -7.72 -6.17
CA LEU A 8 -7.43 -8.13 -5.53
C LEU A 8 -6.24 -8.03 -6.49
N ARG A 9 -6.44 -8.30 -7.78
CA ARG A 9 -5.41 -8.08 -8.80
C ARG A 9 -5.02 -6.60 -8.90
N ARG A 10 -6.00 -5.69 -8.94
CA ARG A 10 -5.73 -4.23 -8.95
C ARG A 10 -4.99 -3.78 -7.69
N GLU A 11 -5.40 -4.27 -6.52
CA GLU A 11 -4.71 -4.05 -5.25
C GLU A 11 -3.25 -4.48 -5.34
N ALA A 12 -3.00 -5.72 -5.77
CA ALA A 12 -1.65 -6.26 -5.92
C ALA A 12 -0.78 -5.40 -6.86
N HIS A 13 -1.32 -4.98 -8.01
CA HIS A 13 -0.61 -4.10 -8.94
C HIS A 13 -0.26 -2.73 -8.33
N ALA A 14 -1.21 -2.09 -7.64
CA ALA A 14 -0.98 -0.80 -7.02
C ALA A 14 0.04 -0.89 -5.88
N PHE A 15 -0.03 -1.93 -5.05
CA PHE A 15 0.84 -2.13 -3.90
C PHE A 15 2.26 -2.53 -4.31
N ALA A 16 2.41 -3.44 -5.28
CA ALA A 16 3.73 -3.79 -5.80
C ALA A 16 4.42 -2.58 -6.46
N ARG A 17 3.67 -1.76 -7.22
CA ARG A 17 4.23 -0.52 -7.78
C ARG A 17 4.59 0.51 -6.71
N LEU A 18 3.82 0.58 -5.62
CA LEU A 18 4.15 1.45 -4.49
C LEU A 18 5.45 1.02 -3.80
N LEU A 19 5.59 -0.28 -3.51
CA LEU A 19 6.67 -0.83 -2.69
C LEU A 19 7.95 -1.11 -3.48
N ALA A 20 7.83 -1.71 -4.66
CA ALA A 20 8.98 -2.15 -5.48
C ALA A 20 9.13 -1.34 -6.79
N GLY A 21 8.29 -0.34 -7.04
CA GLY A 21 8.37 0.49 -8.25
C GLY A 21 7.98 -0.22 -9.56
N ALA A 22 7.55 -1.48 -9.51
CA ALA A 22 7.27 -2.32 -10.68
C ALA A 22 5.95 -3.08 -10.54
N ALA A 23 5.44 -3.62 -11.66
CA ALA A 23 4.31 -4.54 -11.63
C ALA A 23 4.72 -5.87 -10.95
N PRO A 24 3.80 -6.53 -10.22
CA PRO A 24 4.08 -7.82 -9.61
C PRO A 24 4.27 -8.89 -10.70
N ALA A 25 5.24 -9.78 -10.49
CA ALA A 25 5.35 -11.00 -11.29
C ALA A 25 4.16 -11.94 -11.01
N ALA A 26 3.93 -12.91 -11.90
CA ALA A 26 2.84 -13.88 -11.74
C ALA A 26 2.91 -14.62 -10.39
N ALA A 27 4.10 -15.04 -9.96
CA ALA A 27 4.28 -15.71 -8.66
C ALA A 27 3.88 -14.84 -7.46
N VAL A 28 4.26 -13.55 -7.47
CA VAL A 28 3.88 -12.58 -6.43
C VAL A 28 2.36 -12.38 -6.41
N LEU A 29 1.74 -12.30 -7.59
CA LEU A 29 0.29 -12.14 -7.71
C LEU A 29 -0.45 -13.36 -7.16
N GLU A 30 -0.03 -14.56 -7.52
CA GLU A 30 -0.64 -15.81 -7.03
C GLU A 30 -0.46 -15.99 -5.52
N ALA A 31 0.72 -15.66 -4.98
CA ALA A 31 0.97 -15.67 -3.54
C ALA A 31 0.05 -14.67 -2.80
N TYR A 32 -0.14 -13.47 -3.36
CA TYR A 32 -1.03 -12.46 -2.79
C TYR A 32 -2.49 -12.93 -2.76
N LEU A 33 -2.96 -13.55 -3.85
CA LEU A 33 -4.31 -14.13 -3.94
C LEU A 33 -4.48 -15.33 -2.99
N ALA A 34 -3.47 -16.20 -2.87
CA ALA A 34 -3.47 -17.32 -1.95
C ALA A 34 -3.57 -16.86 -0.49
N ALA A 35 -2.79 -15.84 -0.09
CA ALA A 35 -2.85 -15.27 1.25
C ALA A 35 -4.24 -14.69 1.61
N HIS A 36 -4.91 -14.05 0.65
CA HIS A 36 -6.27 -13.53 0.84
C HIS A 36 -7.32 -14.63 1.01
N ARG A 37 -7.14 -15.77 0.32
CA ARG A 37 -7.98 -16.96 0.50
C ARG A 37 -7.75 -17.62 1.87
N ALA A 38 -6.50 -17.67 2.33
CA ALA A 38 -6.13 -18.31 3.59
C ALA A 38 -6.58 -17.51 4.83
N ARG A 39 -6.60 -16.16 4.77
CA ARG A 39 -6.90 -15.31 5.93
C ARG A 39 -7.89 -14.19 5.61
N PRO A 40 -9.12 -14.49 5.17
CA PRO A 40 -10.09 -13.47 4.76
C PRO A 40 -10.47 -12.50 5.91
N ALA A 41 -10.49 -12.97 7.15
CA ALA A 41 -10.84 -12.16 8.32
C ALA A 41 -9.82 -11.03 8.60
N ALA A 42 -8.53 -11.26 8.31
CA ALA A 42 -7.46 -10.27 8.56
C ALA A 42 -7.56 -9.03 7.64
N PHE A 43 -8.39 -9.10 6.60
CA PHE A 43 -8.57 -8.04 5.61
C PHE A 43 -9.96 -7.42 5.66
N ARG A 44 -10.80 -7.83 6.62
CA ARG A 44 -12.08 -7.19 6.89
C ARG A 44 -11.83 -5.89 7.64
N GLY A 45 -12.73 -4.94 7.42
CA GLY A 45 -12.66 -3.64 8.07
C GLY A 45 -13.97 -2.91 7.95
N THR A 46 -14.06 -1.78 8.66
CA THR A 46 -15.20 -0.86 8.66
C THR A 46 -15.50 -0.32 7.25
N SER A 47 -16.64 0.34 7.10
CA SER A 47 -17.01 1.00 5.84
C SER A 47 -15.90 1.93 5.33
N PHE A 48 -15.34 2.75 6.21
CA PHE A 48 -14.24 3.66 5.94
C PHE A 48 -12.95 2.94 5.51
N GLN A 49 -12.59 1.85 6.19
CA GLN A 49 -11.39 1.08 5.85
C GLN A 49 -11.49 0.46 4.45
N ARG A 50 -12.69 0.03 4.04
CA ARG A 50 -12.94 -0.42 2.66
C ARG A 50 -12.76 0.72 1.64
N VAL A 51 -13.18 1.95 1.98
CA VAL A 51 -12.93 3.13 1.16
C VAL A 51 -11.44 3.41 1.01
N LEU A 52 -10.66 3.33 2.10
CA LEU A 52 -9.20 3.48 2.05
C LEU A 52 -8.55 2.47 1.11
N VAL A 53 -8.86 1.17 1.28
CA VAL A 53 -8.31 0.10 0.43
C VAL A 53 -8.72 0.28 -1.03
N SER A 54 -10.01 0.56 -1.31
CA SER A 54 -10.50 0.76 -2.68
C SER A 54 -9.89 2.01 -3.35
N SER A 55 -9.55 3.03 -2.57
CA SER A 55 -8.88 4.23 -3.07
C SER A 55 -7.43 3.91 -3.43
N ALA A 56 -6.74 3.20 -2.53
CA ALA A 56 -5.36 2.77 -2.69
C ALA A 56 -5.18 1.84 -3.89
N SER A 57 -6.15 0.97 -4.18
CA SER A 57 -6.09 0.01 -5.27
C SER A 57 -6.10 0.62 -6.67
N ARG A 58 -6.38 1.92 -6.82
CA ARG A 58 -6.50 2.55 -8.16
C ARG A 58 -5.16 2.98 -8.75
N SER A 59 -4.16 3.29 -7.92
CA SER A 59 -2.82 3.68 -8.39
C SER A 59 -1.81 3.66 -7.25
N ALA A 60 -0.52 3.52 -7.58
CA ALA A 60 0.57 3.61 -6.61
C ALA A 60 0.63 4.98 -5.89
N PHE A 61 0.26 6.06 -6.57
CA PHE A 61 0.19 7.39 -5.95
C PHE A 61 -0.91 7.44 -4.88
N ARG A 62 -2.13 7.00 -5.20
CA ARG A 62 -3.23 6.96 -4.24
C ARG A 62 -2.96 5.98 -3.10
N ALA A 63 -2.28 4.88 -3.38
CA ALA A 63 -1.81 3.95 -2.35
C ALA A 63 -0.84 4.63 -1.37
N ARG A 64 0.09 5.47 -1.85
CA ARG A 64 0.99 6.24 -0.98
C ARG A 64 0.23 7.19 -0.06
N VAL A 65 -0.71 7.95 -0.63
CA VAL A 65 -1.53 8.93 0.12
C VAL A 65 -2.37 8.22 1.18
N ALA A 66 -3.01 7.10 0.81
CA ALA A 66 -3.79 6.30 1.74
C ALA A 66 -2.93 5.62 2.82
N ASP A 67 -1.72 5.14 2.47
CA ASP A 67 -0.78 4.57 3.43
C ASP A 67 -0.28 5.62 4.44
N ALA A 68 0.07 6.82 3.96
CA ALA A 68 0.50 7.92 4.82
C ALA A 68 -0.58 8.28 5.85
N TYR A 69 -1.85 8.37 5.41
CA TYR A 69 -2.98 8.56 6.31
C TYR A 69 -3.14 7.39 7.29
N ALA A 70 -3.18 6.15 6.80
CA ALA A 70 -3.41 4.98 7.63
C ALA A 70 -2.31 4.81 8.70
N ARG A 71 -1.05 5.11 8.39
CA ARG A 71 0.05 5.07 9.38
C ARG A 71 -0.22 5.94 10.61
N MET A 72 -0.90 7.07 10.46
CA MET A 72 -1.19 8.00 11.55
C MET A 72 -2.52 7.70 12.25
N PHE A 73 -3.54 7.29 11.50
CA PHE A 73 -4.91 7.22 12.01
C PHE A 73 -5.49 5.82 12.15
N ASP A 74 -4.87 4.83 11.51
CA ASP A 74 -5.32 3.42 11.50
C ASP A 74 -4.15 2.45 11.22
N PRO A 75 -3.10 2.44 12.07
CA PRO A 75 -1.86 1.70 11.80
C PRO A 75 -2.05 0.18 11.75
N ALA A 76 -3.07 -0.34 12.43
CA ALA A 76 -3.45 -1.75 12.45
C ALA A 76 -4.57 -2.11 11.45
N GLY A 77 -4.96 -1.15 10.59
CA GLY A 77 -6.05 -1.33 9.64
C GLY A 77 -5.72 -2.27 8.48
N PRO A 78 -6.74 -2.73 7.74
CA PRO A 78 -6.58 -3.72 6.68
C PRO A 78 -5.69 -3.24 5.53
N LEU A 79 -5.62 -1.92 5.26
CA LEU A 79 -4.71 -1.37 4.27
C LEU A 79 -3.24 -1.63 4.65
N ARG A 80 -2.86 -1.36 5.90
CA ARG A 80 -1.50 -1.57 6.38
C ARG A 80 -1.17 -3.07 6.42
N CYS A 81 -2.07 -3.91 6.89
CA CYS A 81 -1.90 -5.36 6.85
C CYS A 81 -1.67 -5.88 5.42
N LYS A 82 -2.44 -5.40 4.43
CA LYS A 82 -2.26 -5.76 3.00
C LYS A 82 -0.91 -5.30 2.44
N LEU A 83 -0.45 -4.10 2.80
CA LEU A 83 0.85 -3.58 2.37
C LEU A 83 2.01 -4.35 2.99
N VAL A 84 1.92 -4.68 4.28
CA VAL A 84 2.92 -5.52 4.97
C VAL A 84 2.97 -6.92 4.36
N LEU A 85 1.81 -7.53 4.09
CA LEU A 85 1.74 -8.80 3.40
C LEU A 85 2.40 -8.73 2.01
N MET A 86 2.09 -7.71 1.22
CA MET A 86 2.70 -7.55 -0.11
C MET A 86 4.22 -7.38 0.00
N LEU A 87 4.70 -6.60 0.97
CA LEU A 87 6.13 -6.43 1.21
C LEU A 87 6.79 -7.78 1.54
N ALA A 88 6.22 -8.56 2.47
CA ALA A 88 6.73 -9.88 2.82
C ALA A 88 6.78 -10.85 1.62
N ILE A 89 5.78 -10.80 0.73
CA ILE A 89 5.78 -11.61 -0.50
C ILE A 89 6.90 -11.15 -1.45
N LEU A 90 7.08 -9.84 -1.63
CA LEU A 90 8.12 -9.30 -2.51
C LEU A 90 9.53 -9.64 -2.01
N GLU A 91 9.75 -9.61 -0.70
CA GLU A 91 11.01 -9.97 -0.06
C GLU A 91 11.32 -11.48 -0.20
N THR A 92 10.30 -12.33 -0.13
CA THR A 92 10.46 -13.80 -0.17
C THR A 92 10.40 -14.40 -1.58
N THR A 93 10.04 -13.63 -2.62
CA THR A 93 9.85 -14.14 -3.99
C THR A 93 10.90 -13.60 -4.98
N PRO A 94 11.75 -14.45 -5.58
CA PRO A 94 12.64 -14.04 -6.67
C PRO A 94 11.88 -13.57 -7.93
N PRO A 95 12.41 -12.61 -8.72
CA PRO A 95 13.65 -11.85 -8.52
C PRO A 95 13.45 -10.53 -7.73
N ALA A 96 12.29 -10.32 -7.10
CA ALA A 96 11.92 -9.04 -6.51
C ALA A 96 12.88 -8.62 -5.37
N HIS A 97 13.37 -9.56 -4.55
CA HIS A 97 14.37 -9.30 -3.51
C HIS A 97 15.62 -8.57 -4.05
N ARG A 98 16.15 -8.96 -5.22
CA ARG A 98 17.35 -8.33 -5.80
C ARG A 98 17.18 -6.84 -6.08
N ARG A 99 15.95 -6.38 -6.36
CA ARG A 99 15.67 -4.96 -6.59
C ARG A 99 15.50 -4.19 -5.30
N LEU A 100 14.96 -4.82 -4.27
CA LEU A 100 14.76 -4.21 -2.96
C LEU A 100 16.10 -4.08 -2.22
N ASP A 101 16.97 -5.07 -2.34
CA ASP A 101 18.27 -5.12 -1.64
C ASP A 101 19.42 -4.48 -2.44
N ALA A 102 19.15 -3.99 -3.64
CA ALA A 102 20.18 -3.38 -4.47
C ALA A 102 20.74 -2.12 -3.78
N PRO A 103 22.07 -2.03 -3.56
CA PRO A 103 22.66 -0.85 -2.96
C PRO A 103 22.40 0.35 -3.87
N ILE A 104 21.78 1.37 -3.27
CA ILE A 104 21.55 2.65 -3.92
C ILE A 104 22.86 3.43 -3.80
N GLY A 105 23.79 3.20 -4.72
CA GLY A 105 25.08 3.91 -4.74
C GLY A 105 24.94 5.45 -4.77
N GLY A 106 25.99 6.17 -4.37
CA GLY A 106 26.04 7.64 -4.43
C GLY A 106 26.97 8.28 -3.39
N SER A 107 27.02 9.61 -3.38
CA SER A 107 27.75 10.40 -2.38
C SER A 107 26.87 10.68 -1.13
N PRO A 108 27.47 11.00 0.04
CA PRO A 108 26.71 11.39 1.23
C PRO A 108 25.76 12.57 0.99
N ALA A 109 26.18 13.55 0.18
CA ALA A 109 25.34 14.69 -0.21
C ALA A 109 24.11 14.24 -1.02
N ALA A 110 24.28 13.29 -1.95
CA ALA A 110 23.17 12.73 -2.71
C ALA A 110 22.22 11.92 -1.82
N ALA A 111 22.73 11.20 -0.81
CA ALA A 111 21.92 10.49 0.17
C ALA A 111 21.09 11.46 1.02
N LEU A 112 21.70 12.55 1.51
CA LEU A 112 21.01 13.58 2.28
C LEU A 112 19.90 14.26 1.47
N LEU A 113 20.19 14.64 0.22
CA LEU A 113 19.20 15.22 -0.68
C LEU A 113 18.01 14.28 -0.91
N ARG A 114 18.28 12.99 -1.16
CA ARG A 114 17.22 11.97 -1.30
C ARG A 114 16.39 11.85 -0.03
N LEU A 115 17.02 11.84 1.14
CA LEU A 115 16.32 11.78 2.41
C LEU A 115 15.36 12.98 2.59
N VAL A 116 15.84 14.19 2.31
CA VAL A 116 15.00 15.41 2.36
C VAL A 116 13.82 15.31 1.40
N LEU A 117 14.06 14.90 0.15
CA LEU A 117 13.00 14.73 -0.85
C LEU A 117 11.99 13.66 -0.44
N TYR A 118 12.44 12.54 0.15
CA TYR A 118 11.55 11.52 0.69
C TYR A 118 10.71 12.05 1.86
N GLY A 119 11.32 12.83 2.75
CA GLY A 119 10.64 13.51 3.85
C GLY A 119 9.54 14.45 3.35
N LEU A 120 9.88 15.38 2.44
CA LEU A 120 8.92 16.32 1.85
C LEU A 120 7.78 15.61 1.13
N ARG A 121 8.09 14.57 0.34
CA ARG A 121 7.08 13.76 -0.34
C ARG A 121 6.18 13.03 0.64
N SER A 122 6.72 12.55 1.76
CA SER A 122 5.95 11.89 2.83
C SER A 122 4.99 12.88 3.49
N VAL A 123 5.49 14.06 3.89
CA VAL A 123 4.67 15.13 4.49
C VAL A 123 3.55 15.57 3.54
N GLY A 124 3.89 15.82 2.26
CA GLY A 124 2.88 16.19 1.25
C GLY A 124 1.83 15.09 1.05
N SER A 125 2.24 13.82 1.06
CA SER A 125 1.31 12.68 0.96
C SER A 125 0.38 12.59 2.19
N LEU A 126 0.90 12.88 3.37
CA LEU A 126 0.12 12.90 4.61
C LEU A 126 -0.90 14.04 4.60
N ILE A 127 -0.48 15.27 4.29
CA ILE A 127 -1.38 16.43 4.19
C ILE A 127 -2.52 16.14 3.22
N LEU A 128 -2.19 15.64 2.02
CA LEU A 128 -3.20 15.27 1.03
C LEU A 128 -4.12 14.14 1.55
N GLY A 129 -3.57 13.16 2.26
CA GLY A 129 -4.35 12.09 2.88
C GLY A 129 -5.34 12.62 3.91
N VAL A 130 -4.90 13.52 4.79
CA VAL A 130 -5.75 14.17 5.80
C VAL A 130 -6.89 14.94 5.12
N ILE A 131 -6.59 15.75 4.11
CA ILE A 131 -7.60 16.52 3.37
C ILE A 131 -8.63 15.59 2.71
N LEU A 132 -8.18 14.49 2.09
CA LEU A 132 -9.07 13.60 1.33
C LEU A 132 -9.88 12.63 2.19
N PHE A 133 -9.31 12.13 3.29
CA PHE A 133 -9.89 11.02 4.05
C PHE A 133 -10.49 11.45 5.38
N THR A 134 -10.04 12.55 5.99
CA THR A 134 -10.65 13.02 7.25
C THR A 134 -12.12 13.37 7.06
N PRO A 135 -12.55 14.20 6.07
CA PRO A 135 -13.98 14.51 5.92
C PRO A 135 -14.84 13.25 5.74
N ARG A 136 -14.34 12.29 4.97
CA ARG A 136 -15.02 11.02 4.71
C ARG A 136 -15.15 10.15 5.97
N ARG A 137 -14.15 10.16 6.85
CA ARG A 137 -14.17 9.40 8.11
C ARG A 137 -15.33 9.84 9.01
N TRP A 138 -15.64 11.12 9.02
CA TRP A 138 -16.73 11.67 9.82
C TRP A 138 -18.08 11.17 9.32
N PHE A 139 -18.35 11.26 8.01
CA PHE A 139 -19.60 10.75 7.43
C PHE A 139 -19.80 9.23 7.59
N THR A 140 -18.72 8.45 7.61
CA THR A 140 -18.82 7.00 7.78
C THR A 140 -19.01 6.53 9.23
N ARG A 141 -18.75 7.40 10.23
CA ARG A 141 -18.94 7.05 11.65
C ARG A 141 -20.41 6.96 12.07
N GLU A 142 -21.31 7.58 11.30
CA GLU A 142 -22.75 7.57 11.60
C GLU A 142 -23.46 6.33 11.04
N ALA A 143 -22.78 5.51 10.23
CA ALA A 143 -23.37 4.40 9.49
C ALA A 143 -22.90 3.01 9.96
N ASP A 144 -21.91 2.94 10.86
CA ASP A 144 -21.41 1.71 11.49
C ASP A 144 -21.84 1.70 12.97
#